data_AF-A0A380EBK1-F1
#
_entry.id   AF-A0A380EBK1-F1
#
_cell.length_a   1.000
_cell.length_b   1.000
_cell.length_c   1.000
_cell.angle_alpha   90.00
_cell.angle_beta   90.00
_cell.angle_gamma   90.00
#
_symmetry.space_group_name_H-M   'P 1'
#
loop_
_entity.id
_entity.type
_entity.pdbx_description
1 polymer ?
#
loop_
_entity_poly.entity_id
_entity_poly.type
_entity_poly.pdbx_seq_one_letter_code
_entity_poly.pdbx_strand_id
1 'polypeptide(L)' 'MTFEKETVLKTLFPEDVLSIAKGLTDGEVEFLQQVDSLLESKYRENINQHWIDATVPEDYLKIWEN' A
#
# COMPACT_ATOMS: atom_id res chain seq x y z
N MET A 1 -16.95 2.34 -12.04
CA MET A 1 -17.04 1.55 -10.80
C MET A 1 -17.32 2.53 -9.67
N THR A 2 -18.31 2.25 -8.84
CA THR A 2 -18.61 3.07 -7.65
C THR A 2 -17.55 2.73 -6.60
N PHE A 3 -16.88 3.74 -6.06
CA PHE A 3 -15.91 3.55 -4.97
C PHE A 3 -16.67 3.19 -3.69
N GLU A 4 -16.49 1.97 -3.20
CA GLU A 4 -17.08 1.50 -1.95
C GLU A 4 -16.03 1.51 -0.85
N LYS A 5 -15.94 2.62 -0.13
CA LYS A 5 -14.92 2.86 0.91
C LYS A 5 -14.79 1.71 1.91
N GLU A 6 -15.90 1.17 2.40
CA GLU A 6 -15.85 0.06 3.37
C GLU A 6 -15.23 -1.22 2.80
N THR A 7 -15.47 -1.49 1.52
CA THR A 7 -14.89 -2.63 0.80
C THR A 7 -13.39 -2.43 0.61
N VAL A 8 -12.96 -1.21 0.28
CA VAL A 8 -11.54 -0.87 0.15
C VAL A 8 -10.83 -0.94 1.50
N LEU A 9 -11.41 -0.39 2.56
CA LEU A 9 -10.84 -0.46 3.91
C LEU A 9 -10.64 -1.90 4.40
N LYS A 10 -11.62 -2.80 4.15
CA LYS A 10 -11.47 -4.22 4.50
C LYS A 10 -10.38 -4.93 3.71
N THR A 11 -10.11 -4.47 2.50
CA THR A 11 -9.04 -5.01 1.65
C THR A 11 -7.67 -4.53 2.11
N LEU A 12 -7.54 -3.22 2.39
CA LEU A 12 -6.28 -2.60 2.78
C LEU A 12 -5.87 -2.92 4.22
N PHE A 13 -6.84 -2.99 5.13
CA PHE A 13 -6.61 -3.17 6.56
C PHE A 13 -7.48 -4.30 7.14
N PRO A 14 -7.34 -5.55 6.66
CA PRO A 14 -8.10 -6.68 7.19
C PRO A 14 -7.87 -6.91 8.70
N GLU A 15 -6.75 -6.44 9.24
CA GLU A 15 -6.37 -6.48 10.65
C GLU A 15 -7.04 -5.40 11.52
N ASP A 16 -7.74 -4.42 10.93
CA ASP A 16 -8.38 -3.31 11.66
C ASP A 16 -9.69 -3.72 12.37
N VAL A 17 -9.56 -4.63 13.34
CA VAL A 17 -10.68 -5.15 14.16
C VAL A 17 -11.37 -4.02 14.93
N LEU A 18 -10.62 -3.00 15.33
CA LEU A 18 -11.11 -1.87 16.11
C LEU A 18 -11.75 -0.77 15.23
N SER A 19 -11.77 -0.93 13.91
CA SER A 19 -12.34 0.02 12.96
C SER A 19 -11.74 1.43 13.05
N ILE A 20 -10.44 1.53 13.35
CA ILE A 20 -9.72 2.81 13.44
C ILE A 20 -9.71 3.51 12.07
N ALA A 21 -9.58 2.76 10.98
CA ALA A 21 -9.48 3.28 9.62
C ALA A 21 -10.78 3.92 9.11
N LYS A 22 -11.91 3.78 9.84
CA LYS A 22 -13.17 4.49 9.52
C LYS A 22 -13.04 6.01 9.57
N GLY A 23 -12.07 6.53 10.32
CA GLY A 23 -11.81 7.97 10.42
C GLY A 23 -11.19 8.59 9.16
N LEU A 24 -10.65 7.76 8.25
CA LEU A 24 -10.06 8.24 7.00
C LEU A 24 -11.13 8.85 6.10
N THR A 25 -10.79 9.90 5.38
CA THR A 25 -11.59 10.49 4.31
C THR A 25 -11.56 9.62 3.05
N ASP A 26 -12.49 9.84 2.13
CA ASP A 26 -12.55 9.05 0.89
C ASP A 26 -11.27 9.24 0.05
N GLY A 27 -10.75 10.47 -0.01
CA GLY A 27 -9.50 10.77 -0.71
C GLY A 27 -8.27 10.14 -0.06
N GLU A 28 -8.21 10.05 1.28
CA GLU A 28 -7.12 9.33 1.96
C GLU A 28 -7.18 7.83 1.68
N VAL A 29 -8.36 7.23 1.66
CA VAL A 29 -8.52 5.81 1.32
C VAL A 29 -8.15 5.54 -0.14
N GLU A 30 -8.55 6.42 -1.06
CA GLU A 30 -8.17 6.31 -2.48
C GLU A 30 -6.66 6.44 -2.66
N PHE A 31 -6.02 7.40 -1.99
CA PHE A 31 -4.57 7.55 -2.01
C PHE A 31 -3.85 6.29 -1.49
N LEU A 32 -4.30 5.74 -0.36
CA LEU A 32 -3.73 4.51 0.20
C LEU A 32 -3.88 3.32 -0.75
N GLN A 33 -5.03 3.20 -1.42
CA GLN A 33 -5.24 2.15 -2.44
C GLN A 33 -4.28 2.29 -3.62
N GLN A 34 -4.02 3.51 -4.08
CA GLN A 34 -3.07 3.78 -5.15
C GLN A 34 -1.62 3.45 -4.73
N VAL A 35 -1.25 3.79 -3.50
CA VAL A 35 0.07 3.46 -2.94
C VAL A 35 0.23 1.95 -2.82
N ASP A 36 -0.75 1.24 -2.28
CA ASP A 36 -0.74 -0.23 -2.17
C ASP A 36 -0.55 -0.89 -3.55
N SER A 37 -1.36 -0.48 -4.54
CA SER A 37 -1.27 -0.98 -5.91
C SER A 37 0.11 -0.73 -6.54
N LEU A 38 0.71 0.43 -6.27
CA LEU A 38 2.05 0.78 -6.75
C LEU A 38 3.12 -0.11 -6.11
N LEU A 39 3.04 -0.34 -4.80
CA LEU A 39 4.01 -1.17 -4.09
C LEU A 39 3.91 -2.64 -4.51
N GLU A 40 2.69 -3.17 -4.59
CA GLU A 40 2.44 -4.54 -5.04
C GLU A 40 2.95 -4.74 -6.47
N SER A 41 2.64 -3.82 -7.39
CA SER A 41 3.12 -3.95 -8.78
C SER A 41 4.63 -3.82 -8.93
N LYS A 42 5.30 -2.97 -8.13
CA LYS A 42 6.75 -2.74 -8.26
C LYS A 42 7.61 -3.76 -7.53
N TYR A 43 7.17 -4.23 -6.37
CA TYR A 43 8.06 -4.94 -5.45
C TYR A 43 7.56 -6.33 -5.06
N ARG A 44 6.29 -6.70 -5.31
CA ARG A 44 5.76 -7.97 -4.78
C ARG A 44 6.53 -9.20 -5.24
N GLU A 45 7.00 -9.19 -6.49
CA GLU A 45 7.71 -10.33 -7.09
C GLU A 45 9.05 -10.63 -6.41
N ASN A 46 9.77 -9.59 -5.95
CA ASN A 46 11.16 -9.71 -5.51
C ASN A 46 11.40 -9.28 -4.06
N ILE A 47 10.42 -8.70 -3.37
CA ILE A 47 10.59 -8.15 -2.00
C ILE A 47 11.08 -9.21 -1.01
N ASN A 48 10.61 -10.45 -1.14
CA ASN A 48 11.05 -11.55 -0.27
C ASN A 48 12.53 -11.88 -0.46
N GLN A 49 13.02 -11.84 -1.71
CA GLN A 49 14.42 -12.10 -2.01
C GLN A 49 15.30 -10.97 -1.46
N HIS A 50 14.89 -9.71 -1.67
CA HIS A 50 15.57 -8.56 -1.09
C HIS A 50 15.64 -8.61 0.45
N TRP A 51 14.57 -9.08 1.10
CA TRP A 51 14.55 -9.31 2.55
C TRP A 51 15.57 -10.35 3.01
N ILE A 52 15.63 -11.50 2.32
CA ILE A 52 16.57 -12.59 2.63
C ILE A 52 18.01 -12.14 2.42
N ASP A 53 18.28 -11.43 1.33
CA ASP A 53 19.62 -11.02 0.94
C ASP A 53 20.10 -9.76 1.67
N ALA A 54 19.26 -9.18 2.53
CA ALA A 54 19.50 -7.89 3.19
C ALA A 54 19.87 -6.78 2.18
N THR A 55 19.18 -6.76 1.04
CA THR A 55 19.37 -5.76 -0.02
C THR A 55 18.12 -4.88 -0.15
N VAL A 56 18.30 -3.69 -0.73
CA VAL A 56 17.19 -2.77 -1.01
C VAL A 56 16.76 -2.96 -2.47
N PRO A 57 15.45 -3.05 -2.79
CA PRO A 57 14.98 -3.09 -4.17
C PRO A 57 15.49 -1.88 -4.97
N GLU A 58 15.79 -2.09 -6.26
CA GLU A 58 16.17 -0.98 -7.14
C GLU A 58 15.08 0.10 -7.17
N ASP A 59 15.52 1.37 -7.16
CA ASP A 59 14.67 2.56 -7.17
C ASP A 59 13.70 2.72 -5.98
N TYR A 60 13.87 1.93 -4.93
CA TYR A 60 13.14 2.11 -3.67
C TYR A 60 13.42 3.51 -3.10
N LEU A 61 12.41 4.37 -3.15
CA LEU A 61 12.41 5.73 -2.58
C LEU A 61 13.45 6.71 -3.16
N LYS A 62 13.99 6.49 -4.37
CA LYS A 62 14.83 7.48 -5.09
C LYS A 62 14.06 8.73 -5.59
N ILE A 63 13.01 9.13 -4.89
CA ILE A 63 12.08 10.20 -5.29
C ILE A 63 12.71 11.61 -5.07
N TRP A 64 13.95 11.69 -4.55
CA TRP A 64 14.59 12.95 -4.12
C TRP A 64 16.01 13.19 -4.67
N GLU A 65 16.46 12.45 -5.69
CA GLU A 65 17.82 12.62 -6.26
C GLU A 65 17.92 13.59 -7.46
N ASN A 66 17.00 14.57 -7.60
CA ASN A 66 17.18 15.70 -8.53
C ASN A 66 16.77 17.04 -7.90
#